data_AF-A0A504C0Z7-F1
#
_entry.id   AF-A0A504C0Z7-F1
#
_cell.length_a   1.000
_cell.length_b   1.000
_cell.length_c   1.000
_cell.angle_alpha   90.00
_cell.angle_beta   90.00
_cell.angle_gamma   90.00
#
_symmetry.space_group_name_H-M   'P 1'
#
loop_
_entity.id
_entity.type
_entity.pdbx_description
1 polymer ?
#
loop_
_entity_poly.entity_id
_entity_poly.type
_entity_poly.pdbx_seq_one_letter_code
_entity_poly.pdbx_strand_id
1 'polypeptide(L)'
;MSAEKIRAFPIDRQLFLVREVAAKLDNLHGETAASFWRAKAAELLDLVVGSGRDRATAGDEVRRFFLAVQKELSAGVASEPVPVLSA
;
A
#
# COMPACT_ATOMS: atom_id res chain seq x y z
N MET A 1 -24.20 -25.40 -4.66
CA MET A 1 -22.83 -25.43 -4.12
C MET A 1 -22.38 -24.00 -3.95
N SER A 2 -22.27 -23.54 -2.71
CA SER A 2 -21.88 -22.16 -2.39
C SER A 2 -20.42 -21.99 -2.78
N ALA A 3 -20.14 -21.06 -3.70
CA ALA A 3 -18.78 -20.63 -3.98
C ALA A 3 -18.21 -20.11 -2.66
N GLU A 4 -17.42 -20.95 -1.99
CA GLU A 4 -16.54 -20.55 -0.91
C GLU A 4 -15.70 -19.42 -1.49
N LYS A 5 -16.09 -18.17 -1.20
CA LYS A 5 -15.42 -16.96 -1.67
C LYS A 5 -13.97 -17.17 -1.32
N ILE A 6 -13.15 -17.47 -2.34
CA ILE A 6 -11.70 -17.52 -2.19
C ILE A 6 -11.34 -16.17 -1.59
N ARG A 7 -11.00 -16.19 -0.29
CA ARG A 7 -10.64 -14.99 0.45
C ARG A 7 -9.27 -14.62 -0.09
N ALA A 8 -9.23 -13.84 -1.17
CA ALA A 8 -8.03 -13.14 -1.54
C ALA A 8 -7.53 -12.44 -0.28
N PHE A 9 -6.28 -12.71 0.10
CA PHE A 9 -5.69 -12.15 1.31
C PHE A 9 -5.90 -10.63 1.32
N PRO A 10 -6.14 -10.02 2.49
CA PRO A 10 -6.34 -8.59 2.57
C PRO A 10 -5.20 -7.87 1.86
N ILE A 11 -5.52 -6.87 1.04
CA ILE A 11 -4.52 -6.18 0.20
C ILE A 11 -3.39 -5.58 1.07
N ASP A 12 -3.69 -5.18 2.31
CA ASP A 12 -2.72 -4.65 3.28
C ASP A 12 -1.64 -5.67 3.71
N ARG A 13 -1.92 -6.97 3.56
CA ARG A 13 -0.96 -8.05 3.88
C ARG A 13 -0.13 -8.50 2.69
N GLN A 14 -0.38 -7.95 1.50
CA GLN A 14 0.41 -8.26 0.30
C GLN A 14 1.72 -7.47 0.31
N LEU A 15 2.72 -7.97 1.05
CA LEU A 15 4.02 -7.32 1.23
C LEU A 15 4.71 -6.94 -0.09
N PHE A 16 4.58 -7.76 -1.13
CA PHE A 16 5.13 -7.45 -2.46
C PHE A 16 4.50 -6.18 -3.04
N LEU A 17 3.17 -6.06 -2.96
CA LEU A 17 2.44 -4.91 -3.49
C LEU A 17 2.73 -3.65 -2.67
N VAL A 18 2.80 -3.78 -1.34
CA VAL A 18 3.19 -2.68 -0.43
C VAL A 18 4.58 -2.15 -0.81
N ARG A 19 5.55 -3.03 -1.01
CA ARG A 19 6.92 -2.67 -1.40
C ARG A 19 7.02 -2.03 -2.78
N GLU A 20 6.32 -2.59 -3.76
CA GLU A 20 6.33 -2.04 -5.12
C GLU A 20 5.72 -0.63 -5.15
N VAL A 21 4.60 -0.43 -4.46
CA VAL A 21 3.95 0.88 -4.36
C VAL A 21 4.80 1.86 -3.57
N ALA A 22 5.43 1.43 -2.48
CA ALA A 22 6.38 2.25 -1.71
C ALA A 22 7.57 2.67 -2.59
N ALA A 23 8.23 1.75 -3.29
CA ALA A 23 9.34 2.07 -4.17
C ALA A 23 8.93 3.05 -5.30
N LYS A 24 7.74 2.89 -5.87
CA LYS A 24 7.21 3.84 -6.86
C LYS A 24 6.94 5.21 -6.25
N LEU A 25 6.34 5.26 -5.06
CA LEU A 25 6.07 6.52 -4.37
C LEU A 25 7.34 7.23 -3.92
N ASP A 26 8.39 6.49 -3.55
CA ASP A 26 9.69 7.05 -3.18
C ASP A 26 10.34 7.82 -4.34
N ASN A 27 10.14 7.34 -5.58
CA ASN A 27 10.63 7.98 -6.80
C ASN A 27 9.70 9.08 -7.34
N LEU A 28 8.52 9.28 -6.73
CA LEU A 28 7.55 10.29 -7.16
C LEU A 28 7.41 11.37 -6.09
N HIS A 29 7.33 12.62 -6.51
CA HIS A 29 7.21 13.74 -5.59
C HIS A 29 6.03 14.65 -5.93
N GLY A 30 5.56 15.38 -4.91
CA GLY A 30 4.52 16.39 -5.05
C GLY A 30 3.22 15.84 -5.67
N GLU A 31 2.74 16.52 -6.71
CA GLU A 31 1.45 16.23 -7.33
C GLU A 31 1.41 14.89 -8.07
N THR A 32 2.55 14.43 -8.60
CA THR A 32 2.64 13.16 -9.32
C THR A 32 2.48 11.98 -8.36
N ALA A 33 3.09 12.05 -7.18
CA ALA A 33 2.90 11.05 -6.12
C ALA A 33 1.44 11.00 -5.64
N ALA A 34 0.84 12.17 -5.41
CA ALA A 34 -0.55 12.28 -4.99
C ALA A 34 -1.52 11.72 -6.06
N SER A 35 -1.26 12.00 -7.33
CA SER A 35 -2.07 11.50 -8.45
C SER A 35 -1.93 10.00 -8.64
N PHE A 36 -0.70 9.48 -8.56
CA PHE A 36 -0.44 8.04 -8.58
C PHE A 36 -1.17 7.33 -7.43
N TRP A 37 -1.08 7.85 -6.21
CA TRP A 37 -1.75 7.28 -5.05
C TRP A 37 -3.27 7.29 -5.21
N ARG A 38 -3.87 8.39 -5.70
CA ARG A 38 -5.32 8.47 -5.94
C ARG A 38 -5.79 7.43 -6.96
N ALA A 39 -5.07 7.28 -8.06
CA ALA A 39 -5.35 6.25 -9.05
C ALA A 39 -5.25 4.85 -8.42
N LYS A 40 -4.17 4.58 -7.67
CA LYS A 40 -3.95 3.29 -7.02
C LYS A 40 -5.00 2.95 -5.98
N ALA A 41 -5.41 3.92 -5.18
CA ALA A 41 -6.46 3.77 -4.19
C ALA A 41 -7.82 3.45 -4.83
N ALA A 42 -8.13 4.05 -5.99
CA ALA A 42 -9.33 3.75 -6.75
C ALA A 42 -9.28 2.31 -7.31
N GLU A 43 -8.17 1.91 -7.93
CA GLU A 43 -7.98 0.53 -8.42
C GLU A 43 -8.16 -0.51 -7.31
N LEU A 44 -7.56 -0.27 -6.14
CA LEU A 44 -7.66 -1.16 -4.98
C LEU A 44 -9.09 -1.20 -4.41
N LEU A 45 -9.77 -0.05 -4.37
CA LEU A 45 -11.15 0.01 -3.92
C LEU A 45 -12.08 -0.78 -4.84
N ASP A 46 -11.96 -0.61 -6.14
CA ASP A 46 -12.72 -1.35 -7.15
C ASP A 46 -12.45 -2.86 -7.06
N LEU A 47 -11.19 -3.26 -6.86
CA LEU A 47 -10.82 -4.67 -6.69
C LEU A 47 -11.48 -5.30 -5.45
N VAL A 48 -11.44 -4.60 -4.31
CA VAL A 48 -12.02 -5.10 -3.08
C VAL A 48 -13.55 -5.09 -3.15
N VAL A 49 -14.18 -4.04 -3.68
CA VAL A 49 -15.64 -4.00 -3.90
C VAL A 49 -16.08 -5.10 -4.87
N GLY A 50 -15.32 -5.33 -5.95
CA GLY A 50 -15.56 -6.39 -6.94
C GLY A 50 -15.50 -7.81 -6.36
N SER A 51 -14.78 -8.00 -5.24
CA SER A 51 -14.80 -9.27 -4.48
C SER A 51 -16.10 -9.49 -3.66
N GLY A 52 -17.03 -8.54 -3.73
CA GLY A 52 -18.29 -8.54 -3.00
C GLY A 52 -18.14 -8.14 -1.54
N ARG A 53 -17.16 -7.28 -1.22
CA ARG A 53 -17.05 -6.57 0.06
C ARG A 53 -17.84 -5.26 0.00
N ASP A 54 -18.39 -4.87 1.15
CA ASP A 54 -19.03 -3.56 1.30
C ASP A 54 -18.02 -2.42 1.12
N ARG A 55 -18.50 -1.27 0.59
CA ARG A 55 -17.67 -0.12 0.26
C ARG A 55 -16.98 0.49 1.48
N ALA A 56 -17.61 0.51 2.64
CA ALA A 56 -16.98 1.02 3.86
C ALA A 56 -15.84 0.11 4.31
N THR A 57 -16.06 -1.22 4.27
CA THR A 57 -15.03 -2.21 4.58
C THR A 57 -13.85 -2.13 3.60
N ALA A 58 -14.15 -1.96 2.31
CA ALA A 58 -13.15 -1.80 1.26
C ALA A 58 -12.31 -0.53 1.44
N GLY A 59 -12.96 0.59 1.77
CA GLY A 59 -12.26 1.84 2.09
C GLY A 59 -11.33 1.70 3.29
N ASP A 60 -11.76 0.99 4.33
CA ASP A 60 -10.95 0.72 5.52
C ASP A 60 -9.71 -0.12 5.18
N GLU A 61 -9.83 -1.06 4.26
CA GLU A 61 -8.73 -1.89 3.78
C GLU A 61 -7.72 -1.11 2.94
N VAL A 62 -8.18 -0.24 2.04
CA VAL A 62 -7.32 0.68 1.28
C VAL A 62 -6.55 1.62 2.24
N ARG A 63 -7.20 2.09 3.33
CA ARG A 63 -6.53 2.88 4.37
C ARG A 63 -5.44 2.07 5.09
N ARG A 64 -5.70 0.81 5.45
CA ARG A 64 -4.68 -0.08 6.05
C ARG A 64 -3.51 -0.33 5.10
N PHE A 65 -3.79 -0.52 3.81
CA PHE A 65 -2.76 -0.65 2.79
C PHE A 65 -1.88 0.61 2.71
N PHE A 66 -2.48 1.81 2.74
CA PHE A 66 -1.71 3.05 2.76
C PHE A 66 -0.79 3.19 3.98
N LEU A 67 -1.27 2.80 5.17
CA LEU A 67 -0.46 2.80 6.39
C LEU A 67 0.72 1.82 6.27
N ALA A 68 0.51 0.65 5.67
CA ALA A 68 1.58 -0.29 5.39
C ALA A 68 2.63 0.28 4.43
N VAL A 69 2.19 0.97 3.36
CA VAL A 69 3.07 1.65 2.39
C VAL A 69 3.89 2.76 3.06
N GLN A 70 3.27 3.62 3.87
CA GLN A 70 3.98 4.66 4.61
C GLN A 70 4.99 4.09 5.61
N LYS A 71 4.65 2.96 6.25
CA LYS A 71 5.58 2.26 7.15
C LYS A 71 6.78 1.71 6.39
N GLU A 72 6.58 1.14 5.19
CA GLU A 72 7.68 0.66 4.35
C GLU A 72 8.58 1.81 3.87
N LEU A 73 7.98 2.94 3.44
CA LEU A 73 8.73 4.17 3.08
C LEU A 73 9.58 4.66 4.27
N SER A 74 9.02 4.65 5.48
CA SER A 74 9.72 5.06 6.70
C SER A 74 10.78 4.05 7.16
N ALA A 75 10.67 2.78 6.75
CA ALA A 75 11.69 1.78 7.04
C ALA A 75 12.90 1.90 6.09
N GLY A 76 12.69 2.35 4.85
CA GLY A 76 13.75 2.63 3.88
C GLY A 76 14.68 3.77 4.28
N VAL A 77 14.13 4.85 4.87
CA VAL A 77 14.92 6.02 5.35
C VAL A 77 15.79 5.71 6.58
N ALA A 78 15.46 4.66 7.35
CA ALA A 78 16.25 4.26 8.52
C ALA A 78 17.52 3.45 8.16
N SER A 79 17.76 3.19 6.87
CA SER A 79 18.95 2.48 6.37
C SER A 79 19.95 3.43 5.70
N GLU A 80 20.12 4.66 6.20
CA GLU A 80 21.38 5.37 6.01
C GLU A 80 22.33 4.96 7.14
N PRO A 81 23.47 4.29 6.86
CA PRO A 81 24.47 4.04 7.88
C PRO A 81 25.03 5.39 8.31
N VAL A 82 24.70 5.79 9.54
CA VAL A 82 25.34 6.90 10.25
C VAL A 82 26.85 6.83 10.03
N PRO A 83 27.50 7.88 9.49
CA PRO A 83 28.94 7.88 9.32
C PRO A 83 29.56 7.83 10.71
N VAL A 84 30.20 6.73 11.03
CA VAL A 84 31.02 6.61 12.25
C VAL A 84 32.18 7.60 12.10
N LEU A 85 32.03 8.76 12.73
CA LEU A 85 33.14 9.68 12.96
C LEU A 85 34.06 9.04 14.00
N SER A 86 35.09 8.36 13.53
CA SER A 86 36.22 7.95 14.37
C SER A 86 36.96 9.20 14.86
N ALA A 87 37.05 9.34 16.18
CA ALA A 87 37.83 10.34 16.89
C ALA A 87 39.32 9.97 16.96
#